data_AF-A0A3D0T3R1-F1
#
_entry.id   AF-A0A3D0T3R1-F1
#
_cell.length_a   1.000
_cell.length_b   1.000
_cell.length_c   1.000
_cell.angle_alpha   90.00
_cell.angle_beta   90.00
_cell.angle_gamma   90.00
#
_symmetry.space_group_name_H-M   'P 1'
#
loop_
_entity.id
_entity.type
_entity.pdbx_description
1 polymer ?
#
loop_
_entity_poly.entity_id
_entity_poly.type
_entity_poly.pdbx_seq_one_letter_code
_entity_poly.pdbx_strand_id
1 'polypeptide(L)'
;MSLHIRRRPLTDTFDTALHPVLERVYRGRSIQSAEQLNTGARSLLHYRDLLGCDKAAARIANAIIEQQPITIIGDFDADGATSTALCMLALGQMGA
;
A
#
# COMPACT_ATOMS: atom_id res chain seq x y z
N MET A 1 -24.27 -30.72 -1.65
CA MET A 1 -22.95 -30.03 -1.69
C MET A 1 -22.41 -30.04 -0.27
N SER A 2 -21.37 -30.84 0.03
CA SER A 2 -20.81 -30.93 1.38
C SER A 2 -19.82 -29.79 1.61
N LEU A 3 -20.06 -28.95 2.64
CA LEU A 3 -19.17 -27.85 2.99
C LEU A 3 -17.89 -28.44 3.63
N HIS A 4 -16.75 -28.29 2.97
CA HIS A 4 -15.49 -28.82 3.48
C HIS A 4 -14.76 -27.73 4.30
N ILE A 5 -14.96 -27.74 5.63
CA ILE A 5 -14.31 -26.76 6.52
C ILE A 5 -12.89 -27.25 6.84
N ARG A 6 -11.88 -26.57 6.26
CA ARG A 6 -10.47 -26.78 6.64
C ARG A 6 -10.08 -25.80 7.75
N ARG A 7 -9.62 -26.32 8.88
CA ARG A 7 -8.99 -25.52 9.94
C ARG A 7 -7.56 -25.18 9.55
N ARG A 8 -7.18 -23.92 9.70
CA ARG A 8 -5.81 -23.44 9.44
C ARG A 8 -4.96 -23.60 10.70
N PRO A 9 -3.68 -23.99 10.59
CA PRO A 9 -2.76 -23.96 11.73
C PRO A 9 -2.61 -22.53 12.24
N LEU A 10 -2.49 -22.38 13.55
CA LEU A 10 -2.28 -21.09 14.20
C LEU A 10 -0.79 -20.90 14.45
N THR A 11 -0.27 -19.70 14.19
CA THR A 11 1.06 -19.25 14.65
C THR A 11 1.10 -19.14 16.17
N ASP A 12 2.25 -18.87 16.78
CA ASP A 12 2.34 -18.66 18.22
C ASP A 12 1.50 -17.45 18.69
N THR A 13 1.14 -17.46 19.98
CA THR A 13 0.49 -16.31 20.62
C THR A 13 1.48 -15.16 20.70
N PHE A 14 1.01 -13.95 20.48
CA PHE A 14 1.81 -12.73 20.65
C PHE A 14 1.11 -11.84 21.67
N ASP A 15 1.92 -11.18 22.50
CA ASP A 15 1.39 -10.41 23.63
C ASP A 15 0.58 -9.22 23.12
N THR A 16 -0.73 -9.32 23.33
CA THR A 16 -1.66 -8.25 22.98
C THR A 16 -2.77 -8.20 24.01
N ALA A 17 -3.24 -6.99 24.31
CA ALA A 17 -4.49 -6.78 25.05
C ALA A 17 -5.75 -7.11 24.21
N LEU A 18 -5.64 -7.96 23.17
CA LEU A 18 -6.73 -8.28 22.25
C LEU A 18 -7.69 -9.31 22.86
N HIS A 19 -8.94 -9.27 22.42
CA HIS A 19 -9.91 -10.30 22.73
C HIS A 19 -9.48 -11.66 22.13
N PRO A 20 -9.64 -12.80 22.83
CA PRO A 20 -9.15 -14.12 22.38
C PRO A 20 -9.65 -14.55 20.99
N VAL A 21 -10.85 -14.11 20.60
CA VAL A 21 -11.39 -14.37 19.26
C VAL A 21 -10.59 -13.63 18.19
N LEU A 22 -10.22 -12.37 18.43
CA LEU A 22 -9.45 -11.56 17.48
C LEU A 22 -8.02 -12.10 17.36
N GLU A 23 -7.39 -12.43 18.48
CA GLU A 23 -6.06 -13.05 18.50
C GLU A 23 -6.03 -14.33 17.65
N ARG A 24 -7.02 -15.23 17.84
CA ARG A 24 -7.15 -16.45 17.03
C ARG A 24 -7.31 -16.14 15.53
N VAL A 25 -8.09 -15.12 15.19
CA VAL A 25 -8.32 -14.70 13.80
C VAL A 25 -7.06 -14.14 13.15
N TYR A 26 -6.27 -13.34 13.88
CA TYR A 26 -5.02 -12.77 13.39
C TYR A 26 -3.89 -13.80 13.28
N ARG A 27 -3.76 -14.69 14.25
CA ARG A 27 -2.86 -15.85 14.16
C ARG A 27 -3.19 -16.76 12.97
N GLY A 28 -4.49 -16.94 12.70
CA GLY A 28 -4.96 -17.61 11.49
C GLY A 28 -4.66 -16.86 10.18
N ARG A 29 -4.21 -15.61 10.23
CA ARG A 29 -3.72 -14.83 9.08
C ARG A 29 -2.19 -14.72 9.05
N SER A 30 -1.50 -15.50 9.88
CA SER A 30 -0.04 -15.48 10.04
C SER A 30 0.50 -14.15 10.56
N ILE A 31 -0.30 -13.39 11.30
CA ILE A 31 0.17 -12.25 12.08
C ILE A 31 0.94 -12.78 13.29
N GLN A 32 2.11 -12.20 13.54
CA GLN A 32 3.08 -12.63 14.54
C GLN A 32 3.34 -11.57 15.61
N SER A 33 2.91 -10.32 15.41
CA SER A 33 3.10 -9.25 16.38
C SER A 33 2.01 -8.17 16.30
N ALA A 34 1.88 -7.36 17.35
CA ALA A 34 0.91 -6.27 17.41
C ALA A 34 1.19 -5.18 16.37
N GLU A 35 2.48 -4.96 16.04
CA GLU A 35 2.94 -3.93 15.10
C GLU A 35 2.41 -4.18 13.69
N GLN A 36 2.26 -5.45 13.29
CA GLN A 36 1.71 -5.84 11.99
C GLN A 36 0.21 -5.50 11.84
N LEU A 37 -0.47 -5.18 12.94
CA LEU A 37 -1.87 -4.73 12.93
C LEU A 37 -1.99 -3.23 12.65
N ASN A 38 -0.87 -2.50 12.59
CA ASN A 38 -0.89 -1.07 12.38
C ASN A 38 -1.15 -0.74 10.90
N THR A 39 -2.35 -0.23 10.62
CA THR A 39 -2.78 0.20 9.28
C THR A 39 -2.60 1.70 9.03
N GLY A 40 -1.95 2.41 9.95
CA GLY A 40 -1.70 3.85 9.81
C GLY A 40 -0.65 4.15 8.75
N ALA A 41 -0.79 5.29 8.06
CA ALA A 41 0.16 5.70 7.02
C ALA A 41 1.62 5.83 7.52
N ARG A 42 1.83 6.06 8.82
CA ARG A 42 3.17 6.10 9.43
C ARG A 42 3.92 4.77 9.34
N SER A 43 3.20 3.66 9.21
CA SER A 43 3.76 2.31 9.13
C SER A 43 4.04 1.85 7.71
N LEU A 44 3.78 2.70 6.71
CA LEU A 44 4.18 2.42 5.34
C LEU A 44 5.71 2.35 5.23
N LEU A 45 6.18 1.49 4.32
CA LEU A 45 7.59 1.48 3.96
C LEU A 45 8.03 2.86 3.47
N HIS A 46 9.30 3.18 3.70
CA HIS A 46 9.82 4.48 3.32
C HIS A 46 9.92 4.54 1.79
N TYR A 47 9.52 5.65 1.17
CA TYR A 47 9.53 5.79 -0.30
C TYR A 47 10.91 5.55 -0.93
N ARG A 48 11.98 5.71 -0.14
CA ARG A 48 13.38 5.45 -0.55
C ARG A 48 13.64 3.99 -0.92
N ASP A 49 12.81 3.08 -0.43
CA ASP A 49 12.90 1.66 -0.77
C ASP A 49 12.33 1.37 -2.18
N LEU A 50 11.62 2.34 -2.79
CA LEU A 50 11.15 2.23 -4.17
C LEU A 50 12.32 2.43 -5.14
N LEU A 51 12.59 1.38 -5.91
CA LEU A 51 13.65 1.38 -6.92
C LEU A 51 13.51 2.58 -7.88
N GLY A 52 14.54 3.43 -7.93
CA GLY A 52 14.60 4.54 -8.88
C GLY A 52 13.73 5.75 -8.54
N CYS A 53 13.12 5.81 -7.35
CA CYS A 53 12.20 6.88 -6.97
C CYS A 53 12.81 8.28 -7.12
N ASP A 54 14.03 8.51 -6.61
CA ASP A 54 14.69 9.82 -6.69
C ASP A 54 14.93 10.26 -8.14
N LYS A 55 15.32 9.33 -9.03
CA LYS A 55 15.55 9.62 -10.46
C LYS A 55 14.24 9.95 -11.17
N ALA A 56 13.18 9.20 -10.89
CA ALA A 56 11.86 9.44 -11.47
C ALA A 56 11.29 10.79 -11.01
N ALA A 57 11.36 11.08 -9.71
CA ALA A 57 10.92 12.35 -9.13
C ALA A 57 11.64 13.55 -9.76
N ALA A 58 12.97 13.48 -9.90
CA ALA A 58 13.74 14.53 -10.56
C ALA A 58 13.35 14.72 -12.03
N ARG A 59 13.12 13.62 -12.78
CA ARG A 59 12.69 13.70 -14.18
C ARG A 59 11.33 14.37 -14.34
N ILE A 60 10.37 14.04 -13.46
CA ILE A 60 9.03 14.62 -13.45
C ILE A 60 9.11 16.10 -13.04
N ALA A 61 9.86 16.43 -11.98
CA ALA A 61 10.04 17.82 -11.55
C ALA A 61 10.62 18.70 -12.67
N ASN A 62 11.64 18.21 -13.39
CA ASN A 62 12.19 18.91 -14.55
C ASN A 62 11.16 19.07 -15.67
N ALA A 63 10.34 18.05 -15.96
CA ALA A 63 9.29 18.14 -16.96
C ALA A 63 8.27 19.24 -16.62
N ILE A 64 7.89 19.36 -15.34
CA ILE A 64 6.99 20.40 -14.85
C ILE A 64 7.62 21.79 -15.01
N ILE A 65 8.86 21.97 -14.55
CA ILE A 65 9.59 23.26 -14.64
C ILE A 65 9.74 23.71 -16.08
N GLU A 66 10.04 22.78 -16.98
CA GLU A 66 10.24 23.03 -18.42
C GLU A 66 8.93 23.03 -19.22
N GLN A 67 7.77 22.87 -18.57
CA GLN A 67 6.44 22.83 -19.22
C GLN A 67 6.36 21.79 -20.35
N GLN A 68 6.99 20.63 -20.13
CA GLN A 68 6.92 19.51 -21.05
C GLN A 68 5.55 18.82 -20.92
N PRO A 69 4.96 18.33 -22.03
CA PRO A 69 3.75 17.54 -21.94
C PRO A 69 4.01 16.23 -21.16
N ILE A 70 3.14 15.94 -20.19
CA ILE A 70 3.19 14.72 -19.38
C ILE A 70 1.96 13.86 -19.66
N THR A 71 2.17 12.63 -20.09
CA THR A 71 1.09 11.64 -20.27
C THR A 71 1.15 10.62 -19.14
N ILE A 72 0.05 10.45 -18.42
CA ILE A 72 -0.09 9.43 -17.38
C ILE A 72 -0.88 8.24 -17.94
N ILE A 73 -0.31 7.04 -17.89
CA ILE A 73 -0.94 5.80 -18.34
C ILE A 73 -1.04 4.86 -17.15
N GLY A 74 -2.27 4.59 -16.70
CA GLY A 74 -2.57 3.60 -15.67
C GLY A 74 -3.10 2.30 -16.24
N ASP A 75 -3.15 1.27 -15.39
CA ASP A 75 -3.84 0.01 -15.70
C ASP A 75 -5.38 0.19 -15.64
N PHE A 76 -6.12 -0.77 -16.20
CA PHE A 76 -7.58 -0.72 -16.34
C PHE A 76 -8.35 -1.16 -15.09
N ASP A 77 -7.68 -1.42 -13.98
CA ASP A 77 -8.33 -1.76 -12.72
C ASP A 77 -8.50 -0.53 -11.79
N ALA A 78 -9.10 -0.76 -10.62
CA ALA A 78 -9.37 0.29 -9.67
C ALA A 78 -8.08 0.94 -9.13
N ASP A 79 -6.99 0.18 -9.00
CA ASP A 79 -5.71 0.69 -8.52
C ASP A 79 -5.06 1.60 -9.58
N GLY A 80 -5.06 1.17 -10.85
CA GLY A 80 -4.59 1.96 -11.97
C GLY A 80 -5.40 3.24 -12.20
N ALA A 81 -6.73 3.16 -12.11
CA ALA A 81 -7.61 4.32 -12.26
C ALA A 81 -7.44 5.34 -11.12
N THR A 82 -7.37 4.89 -9.87
CA THR A 82 -7.20 5.78 -8.70
C THR A 82 -5.82 6.42 -8.66
N SER A 83 -4.76 5.66 -8.98
CA SER A 83 -3.40 6.18 -9.10
C SER A 83 -3.27 7.22 -10.21
N THR A 84 -3.90 6.98 -11.37
CA THR A 84 -3.93 7.95 -12.47
C THR A 84 -4.62 9.24 -12.06
N ALA A 85 -5.81 9.14 -11.44
CA ALA A 85 -6.54 10.30 -10.94
C ALA A 85 -5.72 11.10 -9.91
N LEU A 86 -5.04 10.41 -8.99
CA LEU A 86 -4.15 11.05 -8.02
C LEU A 86 -3.02 11.82 -8.71
N CYS A 87 -2.34 11.21 -9.70
CA CYS A 87 -1.28 11.87 -10.44
C CYS A 87 -1.79 13.10 -11.21
N MET A 88 -2.96 13.00 -11.87
CA MET A 88 -3.56 14.14 -12.57
C MET A 88 -3.81 15.32 -11.63
N LEU A 89 -4.37 15.05 -10.43
CA LEU A 89 -4.65 16.10 -9.44
C LEU A 89 -3.38 16.67 -8.83
N ALA A 90 -2.45 15.81 -8.39
CA ALA A 90 -1.25 16.24 -7.69
C ALA A 90 -0.27 16.98 -8.60
N LEU A 91 -0.01 16.46 -9.81
CA LEU A 91 0.89 17.12 -10.75
C LEU A 91 0.30 18.44 -11.26
N GLY A 92 -1.02 18.50 -11.51
CA GLY A 92 -1.69 19.75 -11.86
C GLY A 92 -1.56 20.83 -10.77
N GLN A 93 -1.66 20.45 -9.49
CA GLN A 93 -1.40 21.38 -8.37
C GLN A 93 0.06 21.83 -8.29
N MET A 94 1.00 21.04 -8.82
CA MET A 94 2.43 21.38 -8.93
C MET A 94 2.76 22.22 -10.17
N GLY A 95 1.80 22.50 -11.04
CA GLY A 95 1.99 23.32 -12.25
C GLY A 95 2.40 22.55 -13.50
N ALA A 96 2.16 21.23 -13.52
CA ALA A 96 2.31 20.39 -14.71
C ALA A 96 1.34 20.78 -15.83
#